data_AF-A0A8J2S3Q5-F1
#
_entry.id   AF-A0A8J2S3Q5-F1
#
_cell.length_a   1.000
_cell.length_b   1.000
_cell.length_c   1.000
_cell.angle_alpha   90.00
_cell.angle_beta   90.00
_cell.angle_gamma   90.00
#
_symmetry.space_group_name_H-M   'P 1'
#
loop_
_entity.id
_entity.type
_entity.pdbx_description
1 polymer ?
#
loop_
_entity_poly.entity_id
_entity_poly.type
_entity_poly.pdbx_seq_one_letter_code
_entity_poly.pdbx_strand_id
1 'polypeptide(L)'
;MVAIFFYASKFLGEEEGSCCQLLDYWTNDFISISPQLWTKSDKKAYNRGGLVYIRPCGWKRYALKVDGKYKDDTWLLGKGKRPDPFSSAQEEWPVSYHGTSYNKGLSIAEEGYRLSQCKRFKHGIGIYSTPDIDVAFKYAETRQHSDGKTYKVVIQNRVNPKTLVKIDQSRNESR
;
A
#
# COMPACT_ATOMS: atom_id res chain seq x y z
N MET A 1 -0.17 -10.12 -11.67
CA MET A 1 -0.86 -8.81 -11.70
C MET A 1 -0.89 -8.25 -10.27
N VAL A 2 -0.60 -6.96 -10.10
CA VAL A 2 -0.70 -6.26 -8.81
C VAL A 2 -1.85 -5.27 -8.95
N ALA A 3 -2.81 -5.31 -8.02
CA ALA A 3 -3.91 -4.35 -7.96
C ALA A 3 -3.61 -3.32 -6.87
N ILE A 4 -3.82 -2.04 -7.16
CA ILE A 4 -3.60 -0.97 -6.18
C ILE A 4 -4.96 -0.61 -5.60
N PHE A 5 -5.05 -0.49 -4.29
CA PHE A 5 -6.32 -0.23 -3.63
C PHE A 5 -6.28 0.94 -2.65
N PHE A 6 -5.12 1.23 -2.05
CA PHE A 6 -5.00 2.39 -1.17
C PHE A 6 -3.64 3.08 -1.28
N TYR A 7 -3.62 4.34 -0.88
CA TYR A 7 -2.44 5.09 -0.47
C TYR A 7 -2.42 5.20 1.04
N ALA A 8 -1.23 5.12 1.63
CA ALA A 8 -0.98 5.47 3.02
C ALA A 8 -0.03 6.66 3.05
N SER A 9 -0.40 7.74 3.75
CA SER A 9 0.50 8.87 4.01
C SER A 9 0.82 8.98 5.49
N LYS A 10 2.09 9.34 5.77
CA LYS A 10 2.58 9.64 7.11
C LYS A 10 3.06 11.08 7.13
N PHE A 11 2.53 11.86 8.07
CA PHE A 11 3.05 13.18 8.40
C PHE A 11 4.36 13.03 9.18
N LEU A 12 5.33 13.90 8.91
CA LEU A 12 6.68 13.82 9.49
C LEU A 12 6.95 14.86 10.60
N GLY A 13 5.97 15.69 10.98
CA GLY A 13 6.11 16.65 12.08
C GLY A 13 5.44 16.21 13.38
N GLU A 14 5.55 17.06 14.42
CA GLU A 14 5.17 16.73 15.80
C GLU A 14 3.68 16.97 16.16
N GLU A 15 2.87 17.54 15.27
CA GLU A 15 1.46 17.83 15.56
C GLU A 15 0.45 16.99 14.75
N GLU A 16 -0.62 16.54 15.40
CA GLU A 16 -1.81 15.93 14.78
C GLU A 16 -2.66 16.97 14.02
N GLY A 17 -2.08 17.65 13.04
CA GLY A 17 -2.78 18.63 12.19
C GLY A 17 -3.39 18.01 10.94
N SER A 18 -4.66 18.31 10.66
CA SER A 18 -5.42 17.99 9.43
C SER A 18 -4.58 17.88 8.14
N CYS A 19 -4.75 16.77 7.42
CA CYS A 19 -4.07 16.39 6.17
C CYS A 19 -5.12 16.21 5.06
N CYS A 20 -6.27 16.87 5.21
CA CYS A 20 -7.35 16.78 4.23
C CYS A 20 -6.95 17.50 2.93
N GLN A 21 -6.09 18.53 3.02
CA GLN A 21 -5.73 19.41 1.90
C GLN A 21 -4.65 18.86 0.95
N LEU A 22 -4.08 17.68 1.24
CA LEU A 22 -3.04 17.06 0.38
C LEU A 22 -3.61 16.52 -0.94
N LEU A 23 -4.92 16.34 -1.02
CA LEU A 23 -5.61 15.65 -2.12
C LEU A 23 -6.81 16.44 -2.68
N ASP A 24 -7.04 17.69 -2.26
CA ASP A 24 -8.11 18.54 -2.84
C ASP A 24 -7.91 18.79 -4.36
N TYR A 25 -6.72 18.49 -4.90
CA TYR A 25 -6.40 18.55 -6.33
C TYR A 25 -6.50 17.19 -7.07
N TRP A 26 -6.90 16.10 -6.41
CA TRP A 26 -6.81 14.73 -6.94
C TRP A 26 -8.13 14.15 -7.47
N THR A 27 -9.05 14.97 -7.99
CA THR A 27 -10.25 14.55 -8.75
C THR A 27 -11.47 14.08 -7.94
N ASN A 28 -12.64 14.43 -8.48
CA ASN A 28 -13.99 14.23 -7.95
C ASN A 28 -14.45 12.76 -7.89
N ASP A 29 -13.55 11.79 -8.10
CA ASP A 29 -13.88 10.35 -8.20
C ASP A 29 -13.37 9.51 -7.02
N PHE A 30 -12.63 10.12 -6.08
CA PHE A 30 -12.28 9.47 -4.82
C PHE A 30 -13.45 9.57 -3.85
N ILE A 31 -14.14 8.44 -3.65
CA ILE A 31 -15.08 8.32 -2.54
C ILE A 31 -14.28 8.53 -1.26
N SER A 32 -14.56 9.68 -0.63
CA SER A 32 -14.18 10.02 0.74
C SER A 32 -14.33 8.79 1.62
N ILE A 33 -13.20 8.22 2.02
CA ILE A 33 -13.20 7.34 3.17
C ILE A 33 -12.76 8.22 4.32
N SER A 34 -13.64 8.39 5.30
CA SER A 34 -13.31 8.85 6.64
C SER A 34 -11.94 8.28 7.02
N PRO A 35 -10.95 9.09 7.44
CA PRO A 35 -9.64 8.60 7.80
C PRO A 35 -9.79 7.43 8.77
N GLN A 36 -9.59 6.20 8.29
CA GLN A 36 -9.56 5.05 9.18
C GLN A 36 -8.21 5.12 9.88
N LEU A 37 -8.17 5.90 10.96
CA LEU A 37 -7.09 5.88 11.91
C LEU A 37 -7.18 4.51 12.58
N TRP A 38 -6.25 3.62 12.23
CA TRP A 38 -5.94 2.51 13.12
C TRP A 38 -5.16 3.13 14.29
N THR A 39 -5.90 3.60 15.30
CA THR A 39 -5.38 4.43 16.39
C THR A 39 -4.51 3.68 17.39
N LYS A 40 -4.53 2.34 17.37
CA LYS A 40 -3.70 1.50 18.24
C LYS A 40 -2.92 0.50 17.41
N SER A 41 -1.59 0.49 17.59
CA SER A 41 -0.77 -0.64 17.18
C SER A 41 -1.05 -1.78 18.15
N ASP A 42 -2.03 -2.61 17.84
CA ASP A 42 -2.12 -3.89 18.50
C ASP A 42 -0.91 -4.67 17.96
N LYS A 43 0.01 -5.16 18.80
CA LYS A 43 1.19 -5.96 18.40
C LYS A 43 0.81 -7.30 17.72
N LYS A 44 -0.38 -7.41 17.14
CA LYS A 44 -1.00 -8.58 16.53
C LYS A 44 -0.57 -8.67 15.07
N ALA A 45 -0.16 -9.85 14.66
CA ALA A 45 0.07 -10.17 13.25
C ALA A 45 -1.28 -10.15 12.52
N TYR A 46 -1.41 -9.30 11.50
CA TYR A 46 -2.57 -9.28 10.62
C TYR A 46 -2.28 -10.12 9.39
N ASN A 47 -3.24 -10.94 8.98
CA ASN A 47 -3.10 -11.85 7.86
C ASN A 47 -4.10 -11.50 6.74
N ARG A 48 -3.62 -11.41 5.51
CA ARG A 48 -4.41 -11.19 4.30
C ARG A 48 -3.87 -12.10 3.19
N GLY A 49 -4.75 -12.81 2.50
CA GLY A 49 -4.38 -13.81 1.50
C GLY A 49 -3.36 -14.85 1.98
N GLY A 50 -3.44 -15.25 3.24
CA GLY A 50 -2.54 -16.21 3.87
C GLY A 50 -1.19 -15.64 4.33
N LEU A 51 -0.90 -14.34 4.08
CA LEU A 51 0.37 -13.71 4.45
C LEU A 51 0.20 -12.66 5.55
N VAL A 52 1.19 -12.63 6.45
CA VAL A 52 1.27 -11.60 7.50
C VAL A 52 1.72 -10.28 6.89
N TYR A 53 1.13 -9.18 7.36
CA TYR A 53 1.52 -7.81 7.02
C TYR A 53 1.38 -6.86 8.23
N ILE A 54 2.13 -5.76 8.20
CA ILE A 54 2.07 -4.70 9.22
C ILE A 54 1.03 -3.68 8.78
N ARG A 55 0.02 -3.46 9.62
CA ARG A 55 -0.97 -2.40 9.37
C ARG A 55 -0.34 -1.03 9.56
N PRO A 56 -0.72 -0.04 8.73
CA PRO A 56 -0.20 1.31 8.83
C PRO A 56 -0.92 2.09 9.94
N CYS A 57 -0.75 1.66 11.20
CA CYS A 57 -1.38 2.28 12.35
C CYS A 57 -0.87 3.72 12.56
N GLY A 58 -1.78 4.67 12.77
CA GLY A 58 -1.49 6.11 12.81
C GLY A 58 -1.25 6.76 11.44
N TRP A 59 -1.34 6.03 10.33
CA TRP A 59 -1.25 6.61 8.99
C TRP A 59 -2.62 7.02 8.47
N LYS A 60 -2.65 8.07 7.65
CA LYS A 60 -3.85 8.43 6.89
C LYS A 60 -3.91 7.58 5.63
N ARG A 61 -5.09 7.06 5.33
CA ARG A 61 -5.29 6.17 4.18
C ARG A 61 -6.35 6.72 3.25
N TYR A 62 -6.10 6.58 1.95
CA TYR A 62 -6.99 7.03 0.88
C TYR A 62 -7.21 5.88 -0.09
N ALA A 63 -8.46 5.48 -0.32
CA ALA A 63 -8.75 4.37 -1.24
C ALA A 63 -8.90 4.84 -2.67
N LEU A 64 -8.51 3.98 -3.59
CA LEU A 64 -8.96 4.03 -4.97
C LEU A 64 -10.31 3.33 -5.09
N LYS A 65 -11.24 3.89 -5.87
CA LYS A 65 -12.48 3.19 -6.25
C LYS A 65 -12.14 2.12 -7.29
N VAL A 66 -12.11 0.87 -6.85
CA VAL A 66 -11.74 -0.30 -7.69
C VAL A 66 -12.85 -1.35 -7.79
N ASP A 67 -13.98 -1.12 -7.12
CA ASP A 67 -15.17 -1.96 -7.17
C ASP A 67 -15.62 -2.14 -8.63
N GLY A 68 -15.78 -3.39 -9.06
CA GLY A 68 -16.14 -3.72 -10.44
C GLY A 68 -15.09 -3.41 -11.52
N LYS A 69 -13.87 -2.96 -11.15
CA LYS A 69 -12.78 -2.67 -12.12
C LYS A 69 -12.12 -3.94 -12.66
N TYR A 70 -12.15 -5.01 -11.89
CA TYR A 70 -11.55 -6.30 -12.24
C TYR A 70 -12.64 -7.36 -12.46
N LYS A 71 -12.23 -8.57 -12.87
CA LYS A 71 -13.17 -9.67 -13.17
C LYS A 71 -14.15 -9.95 -12.03
N ASP A 72 -13.68 -9.86 -10.79
CA ASP A 72 -14.45 -10.00 -9.56
C ASP A 72 -13.74 -9.23 -8.43
N ASP A 73 -14.37 -9.14 -7.25
CA ASP A 73 -13.82 -8.49 -6.05
C ASP A 73 -13.32 -9.49 -4.99
N THR A 74 -13.20 -10.77 -5.34
CA THR A 74 -12.72 -11.83 -4.43
C THR A 74 -11.29 -11.54 -3.97
N TRP A 75 -10.46 -10.98 -4.84
CA TRP A 75 -9.10 -10.58 -4.50
C TRP A 75 -9.06 -9.55 -3.36
N LEU A 76 -10.12 -8.75 -3.21
CA LEU A 76 -10.22 -7.69 -2.22
C LEU A 76 -10.96 -8.14 -0.95
N LEU A 77 -12.11 -8.79 -1.12
CA LEU A 77 -13.02 -9.16 -0.03
C LEU A 77 -12.78 -10.59 0.48
N GLY A 78 -12.28 -11.47 -0.39
CA GLY A 78 -12.26 -12.91 -0.22
C GLY A 78 -13.64 -13.55 -0.37
N LYS A 79 -13.67 -14.88 -0.39
CA LYS A 79 -14.89 -15.69 -0.32
C LYS A 79 -15.24 -15.94 1.15
N GLY A 80 -16.50 -15.69 1.48
CA GLY A 80 -17.03 -15.91 2.83
C GLY A 80 -16.59 -14.88 3.86
N LYS A 81 -17.06 -15.04 5.10
CA LYS A 81 -16.68 -14.18 6.22
C LYS A 81 -15.31 -14.59 6.74
N ARG A 82 -14.53 -13.60 7.19
CA ARG A 82 -13.31 -13.89 7.96
C ARG A 82 -13.69 -14.53 9.30
N PRO A 83 -12.89 -15.46 9.83
CA PRO A 83 -13.06 -15.95 11.19
C PRO A 83 -12.96 -14.83 12.24
N ASP A 84 -12.06 -13.86 12.00
CA ASP A 84 -11.83 -12.71 12.86
C ASP A 84 -11.19 -11.55 12.05
N PRO A 85 -11.09 -10.32 12.61
CA PRO A 85 -10.53 -9.16 11.89
C PRO A 85 -9.05 -9.28 11.48
N PHE A 86 -8.30 -10.16 12.13
CA PHE A 86 -6.88 -10.41 11.95
C PHE A 86 -6.62 -11.54 10.94
N SER A 87 -7.58 -12.42 10.72
CA SER A 87 -7.47 -13.56 9.80
C SER A 87 -7.79 -13.24 8.33
N SER A 88 -7.31 -14.11 7.44
CA SER A 88 -7.62 -14.07 6.01
C SER A 88 -9.02 -14.57 5.70
N ALA A 89 -9.62 -14.01 4.65
CA ALA A 89 -10.74 -14.64 3.96
C ALA A 89 -10.19 -15.58 2.87
N GLN A 90 -10.98 -16.56 2.45
CA GLN A 90 -10.57 -17.51 1.42
C GLN A 90 -10.34 -16.78 0.08
N GLU A 91 -9.31 -17.15 -0.67
CA GLU A 91 -8.96 -16.56 -2.00
C GLU A 91 -8.67 -15.05 -2.03
N GLU A 92 -8.67 -14.38 -0.88
CA GLU A 92 -8.24 -13.00 -0.78
C GLU A 92 -6.76 -12.86 -1.19
N TRP A 93 -6.38 -11.72 -1.77
CA TRP A 93 -5.00 -11.45 -2.12
C TRP A 93 -4.20 -10.84 -0.96
N PRO A 94 -2.92 -11.22 -0.79
CA PRO A 94 -2.01 -10.59 0.16
C PRO A 94 -1.87 -9.09 0.01
N VAL A 95 -1.63 -8.43 1.13
CA VAL A 95 -1.29 -7.00 1.18
C VAL A 95 0.23 -6.82 1.10
N SER A 96 0.67 -5.82 0.34
CA SER A 96 2.06 -5.35 0.39
C SER A 96 2.14 -3.84 0.14
N TYR A 97 3.29 -3.26 0.42
CA TYR A 97 3.56 -1.83 0.36
C TYR A 97 4.69 -1.54 -0.63
N HIS A 98 4.55 -0.47 -1.40
CA HIS A 98 5.56 0.04 -2.31
C HIS A 98 5.85 1.51 -2.02
N GLY A 99 7.09 1.81 -1.64
CA GLY A 99 7.57 3.19 -1.49
C GLY A 99 8.18 3.70 -2.79
N THR A 100 7.83 4.92 -3.17
CA THR A 100 8.36 5.59 -4.37
C THR A 100 8.20 7.11 -4.21
N SER A 101 8.53 7.88 -5.25
CA SER A 101 8.26 9.32 -5.26
C SER A 101 6.76 9.61 -5.39
N TYR A 102 6.32 10.77 -4.91
CA TYR A 102 4.92 11.18 -5.01
C TYR A 102 4.40 11.14 -6.46
N ASN A 103 5.14 11.73 -7.41
CA ASN A 103 4.71 11.79 -8.82
C ASN A 103 4.67 10.38 -9.46
N LYS A 104 5.60 9.49 -9.09
CA LYS A 104 5.55 8.09 -9.54
C LYS A 104 4.36 7.36 -8.93
N GLY A 105 4.06 7.62 -7.67
CA GLY A 105 2.89 7.06 -6.99
C GLY A 105 1.56 7.48 -7.62
N LEU A 106 1.49 8.73 -8.10
CA LEU A 106 0.37 9.26 -8.90
C LEU A 106 0.22 8.51 -10.21
N SER A 107 1.27 8.44 -11.02
CA SER A 107 1.22 7.70 -12.29
C SER A 107 0.85 6.22 -12.09
N ILE A 108 1.34 5.60 -11.01
CA ILE A 108 0.95 4.24 -10.64
C ILE A 108 -0.54 4.15 -10.25
N ALA A 109 -1.12 5.17 -9.62
CA ALA A 109 -2.55 5.23 -9.27
C ALA A 109 -3.43 5.19 -10.51
N GLU A 110 -3.07 6.04 -11.47
CA GLU A 110 -3.84 6.33 -12.67
C GLU A 110 -3.69 5.20 -13.69
N GLU A 111 -2.45 4.79 -13.96
CA GLU A 111 -2.10 3.89 -15.06
C GLU A 111 -1.78 2.46 -14.60
N GLY A 112 -1.56 2.25 -13.30
CA GLY A 112 -1.02 1.00 -12.76
C GLY A 112 0.50 0.87 -12.92
N TYR A 113 1.05 -0.27 -12.49
CA TYR A 113 2.49 -0.52 -12.60
C TYR A 113 2.91 -0.81 -14.04
N ARG A 114 3.92 -0.09 -14.53
CA ARG A 114 4.51 -0.28 -15.86
C ARG A 114 5.95 -0.79 -15.73
N LEU A 115 6.14 -2.10 -15.93
CA LEU A 115 7.47 -2.73 -15.86
C LEU A 115 8.50 -2.07 -16.80
N SER A 116 8.06 -1.53 -17.95
CA SER A 116 8.92 -0.82 -18.90
C SER A 116 9.51 0.48 -18.35
N GLN A 117 8.91 1.06 -17.31
CA GLN A 117 9.42 2.26 -16.63
C GLN A 117 10.29 1.94 -15.42
N CYS A 118 10.28 0.68 -14.95
CA CYS A 118 11.10 0.24 -13.83
C CYS A 118 12.57 0.12 -14.25
N LYS A 119 13.47 0.54 -13.35
CA LYS A 119 14.92 0.52 -13.56
C LYS A 119 15.59 -0.13 -12.34
N ARG A 120 16.83 -0.60 -12.52
CA ARG A 120 17.70 -1.11 -11.44
C ARG A 120 17.11 -2.33 -10.69
N PHE A 121 16.91 -3.42 -11.43
CA PHE A 121 16.43 -4.69 -10.90
C PHE A 121 17.53 -5.45 -10.14
N LYS A 122 17.63 -5.26 -8.82
CA LYS A 122 18.66 -5.90 -7.98
C LYS A 122 18.45 -7.41 -7.80
N HIS A 123 17.21 -7.87 -7.83
CA HIS A 123 16.83 -9.26 -7.57
C HIS A 123 15.89 -9.82 -8.66
N GLY A 124 16.13 -9.45 -9.93
CA GLY A 124 15.32 -9.85 -11.08
C GLY A 124 14.25 -8.84 -11.50
N ILE A 125 13.71 -9.01 -12.70
CA ILE A 125 12.77 -8.06 -13.31
C ILE A 125 11.41 -8.16 -12.61
N GLY A 126 10.96 -7.08 -11.97
CA GLY A 126 9.67 -7.07 -11.28
C GLY A 126 9.37 -5.80 -10.49
N ILE A 127 8.17 -5.76 -9.92
CA ILE A 127 7.75 -4.73 -8.96
C ILE A 127 8.08 -5.22 -7.56
N TYR A 128 8.91 -4.46 -6.84
CA TYR A 128 9.27 -4.76 -5.46
C TYR A 128 8.26 -4.17 -4.49
N SER A 129 7.75 -4.99 -3.60
CA SER A 129 6.92 -4.55 -2.48
C SER A 129 7.19 -5.41 -1.26
N THR A 130 6.75 -4.96 -0.09
CA THR A 130 7.03 -5.60 1.19
C THR A 130 5.77 -5.64 2.06
N PRO A 131 5.52 -6.69 2.86
CA PRO A 131 4.45 -6.69 3.84
C PRO A 131 4.69 -5.74 5.02
N ASP A 132 5.92 -5.23 5.16
CA ASP A 132 6.35 -4.29 6.20
C ASP A 132 6.33 -2.85 5.65
N ILE A 133 5.41 -2.03 6.17
CA ILE A 133 5.28 -0.64 5.73
C ILE A 133 6.49 0.22 6.09
N ASP A 134 7.20 -0.04 7.19
CA ASP A 134 8.37 0.73 7.59
C ASP A 134 9.54 0.47 6.64
N VAL A 135 9.64 -0.75 6.09
CA VAL A 135 10.58 -1.04 5.00
C VAL A 135 10.18 -0.27 3.73
N ALA A 136 8.91 -0.27 3.34
CA ALA A 136 8.46 0.50 2.17
C ALA A 136 8.69 2.00 2.34
N PHE A 137 8.48 2.52 3.54
CA PHE A 137 8.67 3.93 3.89
C PHE A 137 10.12 4.43 3.68
N LYS A 138 11.11 3.55 3.82
CA LYS A 138 12.53 3.87 3.51
C LYS A 138 12.73 4.22 2.04
N TYR A 139 11.90 3.67 1.14
CA TYR A 139 11.95 3.94 -0.31
C TYR A 139 10.98 5.05 -0.75
N ALA A 140 10.12 5.55 0.14
CA ALA A 140 9.25 6.67 -0.15
C ALA A 140 10.02 8.00 -0.05
N GLU A 141 9.88 8.84 -1.07
CA GLU A 141 10.49 10.16 -1.09
C GLU A 141 9.69 11.16 -0.25
N THR A 142 10.42 12.02 0.46
CA THR A 142 9.86 13.12 1.25
C THR A 142 9.38 14.23 0.32
N ARG A 143 8.20 14.80 0.59
CA ARG A 143 7.65 15.94 -0.13
C ARG A 143 7.09 16.98 0.84
N GLN A 144 7.44 18.24 0.61
CA GLN A 144 6.75 19.36 1.23
C GLN A 144 5.48 19.69 0.44
N HIS A 145 4.37 19.83 1.14
CA HIS A 145 3.08 20.19 0.57
C HIS A 145 2.81 21.69 0.73
N SER A 146 1.83 22.21 0.00
CA SER A 146 1.48 23.63 -0.02
C SER A 146 0.96 24.17 1.32
N ASP A 147 0.56 23.27 2.23
CA ASP A 147 0.19 23.59 3.62
C ASP A 147 1.43 23.79 4.53
N GLY A 148 2.64 23.76 3.97
CA GLY A 148 3.91 23.88 4.69
C GLY A 148 4.36 22.58 5.37
N LYS A 149 3.55 21.52 5.35
CA LYS A 149 3.82 20.25 6.02
C LYS A 149 4.58 19.30 5.10
N THR A 150 5.27 18.34 5.73
CA THR A 150 6.08 17.36 5.02
C THR A 150 5.53 15.96 5.19
N TYR A 151 5.44 15.23 4.08
CA TYR A 151 4.82 13.92 4.02
C TYR A 151 5.63 12.93 3.19
N LYS A 152 5.41 11.66 3.48
CA LYS A 152 5.77 10.54 2.61
C LYS A 152 4.52 9.76 2.26
N VAL A 153 4.48 9.24 1.03
CA VAL A 153 3.36 8.46 0.51
C VAL A 153 3.85 7.06 0.15
N VAL A 154 3.11 6.05 0.58
CA VAL A 154 3.33 4.63 0.28
C VAL A 154 2.09 4.05 -0.38
N ILE A 155 2.29 3.24 -1.40
CA ILE A 155 1.22 2.56 -2.13
C ILE A 155 0.93 1.23 -1.45
N GLN A 156 -0.32 0.97 -1.10
CA GLN A 156 -0.79 -0.33 -0.64
C GLN A 156 -1.40 -1.13 -1.80
N ASN A 157 -0.80 -2.29 -2.03
CA ASN A 157 -1.12 -3.22 -3.09
C ASN A 157 -1.86 -4.45 -2.57
N ARG A 158 -2.67 -5.06 -3.43
CA ARG A 158 -3.06 -6.46 -3.38
C ARG A 158 -2.26 -7.23 -4.42
N VAL A 159 -1.57 -8.28 -4.01
CA VAL A 159 -0.65 -9.03 -4.89
C VAL A 159 -1.28 -10.34 -5.29
N ASN A 160 -1.32 -10.65 -6.59
CA ASN A 160 -1.79 -11.96 -7.03
C ASN A 160 -0.88 -13.07 -6.47
N PRO A 161 -1.39 -13.98 -5.64
CA PRO A 161 -0.58 -15.02 -5.00
C PRO A 161 0.00 -16.02 -6.02
N LYS A 162 -0.61 -16.18 -7.20
CA LYS A 162 -0.12 -17.06 -8.26
C LYS A 162 1.15 -16.56 -8.94
N THR A 163 1.36 -15.24 -8.93
CA THR A 163 2.53 -14.60 -9.55
C THR A 163 3.50 -14.01 -8.52
N LEU A 164 3.24 -14.22 -7.22
CA LEU A 164 4.06 -13.71 -6.14
C LEU A 164 5.34 -14.54 -6.01
N VAL A 165 6.49 -13.87 -6.09
CA VAL A 165 7.80 -14.45 -5.76
C VAL A 165 8.25 -13.85 -4.43
N LYS A 166 8.50 -14.70 -3.44
CA LYS A 166 9.05 -14.28 -2.13
C LYS A 166 10.57 -14.35 -2.18
N ILE A 167 11.23 -13.25 -1.82
CA ILE A 167 12.68 -13.16 -1.75
C ILE A 167 13.04 -12.92 -0.28
N ASP A 168 13.77 -13.84 0.32
CA ASP A 168 14.26 -13.69 1.69
C ASP A 168 15.51 -12.79 1.72
N GLN A 169 15.59 -11.90 2.70
CA GLN A 169 16.74 -11.05 2.93
C GLN A 169 17.97 -11.87 3.34
N SER A 170 17.78 -13.02 4.02
CA SER A 170 18.84 -13.90 4.53
C SER A 170 19.68 -14.59 3.44
N ARG A 171 19.23 -14.63 2.19
CA ARG A 171 19.94 -15.31 1.09
C ARG A 171 20.98 -14.45 0.35
N ASN A 172 21.20 -13.20 0.75
CA ASN A 172 22.08 -12.27 0.03
C ASN A 172 23.46 -12.02 0.70
N GLU A 173 23.85 -12.77 1.73
CA GLU A 173 25.19 -12.65 2.36
C GLU A 173 26.26 -13.52 1.68
N SER A 174 25.99 -14.13 0.52
CA SER A 174 26.90 -15.09 -0.14
C SER A 174 27.24 -14.76 -1.60
N ARG A 175 27.26 -13.49 -2.00
CA ARG A 175 27.76 -13.09 -3.33
C ARG A 175 28.67 -11.88 -3.28
#